data_AF-A0A2G5DCE0-F1
#
_entry.id   AF-A0A2G5DCE0-F1
#
_cell.length_a   1.000
_cell.length_b   1.000
_cell.length_c   1.000
_cell.angle_alpha   90.00
_cell.angle_beta   90.00
_cell.angle_gamma   90.00
#
_symmetry.space_group_name_H-M   'P 1'
#
loop_
_entity.id
_entity.type
_entity.pdbx_description
1 polymer ?
#
loop_
_entity_poly.entity_id
_entity_poly.type
_entity_poly.pdbx_seq_one_letter_code
_entity_poly.pdbx_strand_id
1 'polypeptide(L)'
;MNAFVACTIFCSMPQHNFTYVLKVVEIKTHPACGQIISCSDITALAARDSVFLHLVFFKVHATHLRSDYRVPLGRCDGLTFATRNATLENLQLFGSAAWELIASVATKGLDATDLVAIFGDHTIGHGNCWSFTAHQDLYTDRTTRPIVTSFANNQSLFYERLAFSMITMSMLNVLTWTQGEIRANC
;
A
#
# COMPACT_ATOMS: atom_id res chain seq x y z
N MET A 1 5.15 -3.62 11.46
CA MET A 1 4.63 -3.11 10.17
C MET A 1 4.13 -1.69 10.33
N ASN A 2 4.62 -0.76 9.50
CA ASN A 2 4.17 0.62 9.51
C ASN A 2 2.67 0.69 9.11
N ALA A 3 1.87 1.38 9.93
CA ALA A 3 0.44 1.61 9.68
C ALA A 3 0.14 2.23 8.30
N PHE A 4 1.13 2.86 7.67
CA PHE A 4 1.08 3.45 6.34
C PHE A 4 0.76 2.44 5.23
N VAL A 5 1.44 1.28 5.19
CA VAL A 5 1.22 0.23 4.19
C VAL A 5 -0.18 -0.38 4.33
N ALA A 6 -0.59 -0.62 5.58
CA ALA A 6 -1.91 -1.19 5.86
C ALA A 6 -3.05 -0.21 5.52
N CYS A 7 -2.84 1.10 5.66
CA CYS A 7 -3.93 2.05 5.46
C CYS A 7 -4.24 2.30 3.97
N THR A 8 -3.23 2.42 3.09
CA THR A 8 -3.51 2.73 1.67
C THR A 8 -4.18 1.56 0.96
N ILE A 9 -3.68 0.34 1.14
CA ILE A 9 -4.20 -0.87 0.46
C ILE A 9 -5.58 -1.28 0.98
N PHE A 10 -5.84 -1.07 2.27
CA PHE A 10 -6.98 -1.66 2.96
C PHE A 10 -8.01 -0.64 3.45
N CYS A 11 -7.86 0.67 3.18
CA CYS A 11 -8.97 1.61 3.38
C CYS A 11 -10.20 1.24 2.51
N SER A 12 -9.98 0.45 1.46
CA SER A 12 -11.00 -0.08 0.56
C SER A 12 -11.72 -1.33 1.09
N MET A 13 -11.25 -1.92 2.20
CA MET A 13 -11.91 -3.03 2.89
C MET A 13 -12.38 -2.59 4.27
N PRO A 14 -13.58 -2.98 4.73
CA PRO A 14 -13.96 -2.82 6.14
C PRO A 14 -12.86 -3.44 7.01
N GLN A 15 -12.37 -2.74 8.04
CA GLN A 15 -11.28 -3.23 8.91
C GLN A 15 -11.52 -4.65 9.45
N HIS A 16 -12.79 -5.04 9.61
CA HIS A 16 -13.19 -6.40 9.97
C HIS A 16 -12.76 -7.45 8.93
N ASN A 17 -12.88 -7.16 7.63
CA ASN A 17 -12.50 -8.09 6.55
C ASN A 17 -10.99 -8.29 6.45
N PHE A 18 -10.18 -7.32 6.86
CA PHE A 18 -8.72 -7.44 6.82
C PHE A 18 -8.22 -8.56 7.75
N THR A 19 -8.67 -8.55 9.01
CA THR A 19 -8.34 -9.61 9.96
C THR A 19 -8.83 -10.98 9.49
N TYR A 20 -10.00 -11.04 8.82
CA TYR A 20 -10.49 -12.29 8.23
C TYR A 20 -9.59 -12.78 7.09
N VAL A 21 -9.16 -11.90 6.17
CA VAL A 21 -8.28 -12.28 5.05
C VAL A 21 -6.94 -12.80 5.57
N LEU A 22 -6.30 -12.08 6.51
CA LEU A 22 -5.04 -12.52 7.11
C LEU A 22 -5.19 -13.90 7.76
N LYS A 23 -6.22 -14.08 8.59
CA LYS A 23 -6.49 -15.36 9.26
C LYS A 23 -6.77 -16.49 8.27
N VAL A 24 -7.49 -16.22 7.17
CA VAL A 24 -7.77 -17.24 6.14
C VAL A 24 -6.50 -17.68 5.43
N VAL A 25 -5.59 -16.74 5.10
CA VAL A 25 -4.31 -17.08 4.47
C VAL A 25 -3.41 -17.85 5.43
N GLU A 26 -3.36 -17.43 6.69
CA GLU A 26 -2.61 -18.10 7.75
C GLU A 26 -3.08 -19.54 7.96
N ILE A 27 -4.39 -19.77 8.14
CA ILE A 27 -4.97 -21.11 8.33
C ILE A 27 -4.71 -22.02 7.13
N LYS A 28 -4.70 -21.48 5.90
CA LYS A 28 -4.43 -22.28 4.69
C LYS A 28 -2.95 -22.61 4.51
N THR A 29 -2.04 -21.72 4.93
CA THR A 29 -0.60 -21.88 4.72
C THR A 29 0.08 -22.68 5.84
N HIS A 30 -0.38 -22.56 7.08
CA HIS A 30 0.19 -23.25 8.23
C HIS A 30 0.24 -24.78 8.05
N PRO A 31 -0.82 -25.49 7.61
CA PRO A 31 -0.77 -26.95 7.45
C PRO A 31 0.19 -27.41 6.35
N ALA A 32 0.48 -26.57 5.36
CA ALA A 32 1.33 -26.92 4.21
C ALA A 32 2.82 -26.69 4.50
N CYS A 33 3.15 -25.63 5.24
CA CYS A 33 4.54 -25.18 5.41
C CYS A 33 4.95 -24.98 6.87
N GLY A 34 4.06 -25.12 7.85
CA GLY A 34 4.29 -24.68 9.22
C GLY A 34 4.37 -23.16 9.34
N GLN A 35 4.86 -22.68 10.49
CA GLN A 35 4.99 -21.26 10.81
C GLN A 35 6.26 -20.66 10.18
N ILE A 36 6.22 -20.42 8.86
CA ILE A 36 7.37 -19.89 8.09
C ILE A 36 7.06 -18.51 7.48
N ILE A 37 5.78 -18.18 7.29
CA ILE A 37 5.35 -16.95 6.62
C ILE A 37 4.89 -15.94 7.67
N SER A 38 5.45 -14.74 7.66
CA SER A 38 5.07 -13.66 8.58
C SER A 38 3.74 -13.01 8.18
N CYS A 39 3.02 -12.43 9.15
CA CYS A 39 1.87 -11.57 8.89
C CYS A 39 2.24 -10.41 7.94
N SER A 40 3.50 -10.00 8.03
CA SER A 40 4.08 -8.94 7.24
C SER A 40 4.17 -9.29 5.75
N ASP A 41 4.66 -10.47 5.41
CA ASP A 41 4.68 -10.92 4.01
C ASP A 41 3.28 -11.24 3.49
N ILE A 42 2.39 -11.80 4.32
CA ILE A 42 0.99 -12.02 3.95
C ILE A 42 0.32 -10.71 3.53
N THR A 43 0.49 -9.64 4.32
CA THR A 43 -0.12 -8.34 4.03
C THR A 43 0.42 -7.76 2.71
N ALA A 44 1.72 -7.87 2.44
CA ALA A 44 2.33 -7.38 1.21
C ALA A 44 1.88 -8.18 -0.04
N LEU A 45 1.74 -9.50 0.10
CA LEU A 45 1.22 -10.37 -0.97
C LEU A 45 -0.26 -10.12 -1.23
N ALA A 46 -1.08 -10.01 -0.19
CA ALA A 46 -2.51 -9.71 -0.29
C ALA A 46 -2.75 -8.36 -0.99
N ALA A 47 -1.90 -7.36 -0.72
CA ALA A 47 -1.94 -6.08 -1.40
C ALA A 47 -1.70 -6.20 -2.90
N ARG A 48 -0.61 -6.88 -3.30
CA ARG A 48 -0.29 -7.14 -4.70
C ARG A 48 -1.44 -7.86 -5.40
N ASP A 49 -1.98 -8.90 -4.77
CA ASP A 49 -3.03 -9.72 -5.36
C ASP A 49 -4.34 -8.93 -5.50
N SER A 50 -4.63 -8.01 -4.58
CA SER A 50 -5.80 -7.12 -4.67
C SER A 50 -5.70 -6.18 -5.87
N VAL A 51 -4.54 -5.54 -6.06
CA VAL A 51 -4.27 -4.67 -7.23
C VAL A 51 -4.33 -5.51 -8.52
N PHE A 52 -3.73 -6.69 -8.53
CA PHE A 52 -3.73 -7.58 -9.69
C PHE A 52 -5.14 -8.03 -10.09
N LEU A 53 -5.97 -8.46 -9.14
CA LEU A 53 -7.36 -8.85 -9.41
C LEU A 53 -8.15 -7.70 -10.04
N HIS A 54 -7.90 -6.47 -9.60
CA HIS A 54 -8.50 -5.29 -10.19
C HIS A 54 -8.05 -5.06 -11.64
N LEU A 55 -6.75 -5.17 -11.93
CA LEU A 55 -6.21 -5.06 -13.30
C LEU A 55 -6.84 -6.07 -14.25
N VAL A 56 -7.00 -7.32 -13.79
CA VAL A 56 -7.65 -8.38 -14.56
C VAL A 56 -9.12 -8.06 -14.81
N PHE A 57 -9.85 -7.58 -13.79
CA PHE A 57 -11.27 -7.25 -13.89
C PHE A 57 -11.53 -6.10 -14.88
N PHE A 58 -10.72 -5.04 -14.84
CA PHE A 58 -10.85 -3.88 -15.73
C PHE A 58 -10.33 -4.10 -17.15
N LYS A 59 -9.96 -5.35 -17.51
CA LYS A 59 -9.37 -5.72 -18.81
C LYS A 59 -8.23 -4.78 -19.20
N VAL A 60 -7.47 -4.31 -18.22
CA VAL A 60 -6.25 -3.55 -18.48
C VAL A 60 -5.27 -4.58 -19.02
N HIS A 61 -5.15 -4.63 -20.34
CA HIS A 61 -4.19 -5.48 -21.05
C HIS A 61 -2.77 -4.92 -20.89
N ALA A 62 -2.33 -4.75 -19.64
CA ALA A 62 -0.93 -4.51 -19.32
C ALA A 62 -0.23 -5.87 -19.26
N THR A 63 0.04 -6.43 -20.44
CA THR A 63 0.79 -7.69 -20.60
C THR A 63 2.15 -7.66 -19.89
N HIS A 64 2.70 -6.47 -19.58
CA HIS A 64 3.93 -6.27 -18.82
C HIS A 64 3.77 -6.20 -17.29
N LEU A 65 2.59 -5.82 -16.77
CA LEU A 65 2.32 -5.80 -15.32
C LEU A 65 1.70 -7.10 -14.81
N ARG A 66 1.13 -7.88 -15.74
CA ARG A 66 0.48 -9.16 -15.47
C ARG A 66 1.44 -10.25 -14.97
N SER A 67 2.77 -10.09 -15.12
CA SER A 67 3.72 -11.19 -14.88
C SER A 67 4.83 -10.97 -13.85
N ASP A 68 5.22 -9.77 -13.39
CA ASP A 68 6.57 -9.71 -12.79
C ASP A 68 6.92 -8.64 -11.74
N TYR A 69 5.97 -7.85 -11.20
CA TYR A 69 6.35 -7.06 -10.02
C TYR A 69 6.36 -7.97 -8.79
N ARG A 70 7.51 -8.62 -8.59
CA ARG A 70 7.77 -9.52 -7.48
C ARG A 70 7.78 -8.72 -6.19
N VAL A 71 6.91 -9.10 -5.26
CA VAL A 71 6.97 -8.60 -3.88
C VAL A 71 8.15 -9.27 -3.21
N PRO A 72 9.18 -8.52 -2.76
CA PRO A 72 10.27 -9.09 -1.97
C PRO A 72 9.69 -9.75 -0.73
N LEU A 73 10.21 -10.91 -0.31
CA LEU A 73 9.75 -11.64 0.88
C LEU A 73 10.88 -11.72 1.91
N GLY A 74 10.58 -12.24 3.10
CA GLY A 74 11.50 -12.37 4.22
C GLY A 74 11.32 -11.31 5.29
N ARG A 75 10.16 -10.63 5.32
CA ARG A 75 9.83 -9.70 6.41
C ARG A 75 9.52 -10.50 7.66
N CYS A 76 9.89 -9.96 8.82
CA CYS A 76 9.47 -10.44 10.12
C CYS A 76 8.46 -9.48 10.75
N ASP A 77 7.63 -10.02 11.64
CA ASP A 77 6.62 -9.29 12.37
C ASP A 77 7.25 -8.50 13.51
N GLY A 78 6.70 -7.30 13.76
CA GLY A 78 7.17 -6.44 14.83
C GLY A 78 6.85 -7.03 16.20
N LEU A 79 7.70 -6.79 17.20
CA LEU A 79 7.49 -7.31 18.55
C LEU A 79 6.61 -6.40 19.43
N THR A 80 6.29 -5.22 18.92
CA THR A 80 5.55 -4.19 19.65
C THR A 80 4.39 -3.65 18.82
N PHE A 81 3.34 -3.25 19.52
CA PHE A 81 2.21 -2.55 18.91
C PHE A 81 2.59 -1.12 18.53
N ALA A 82 2.02 -0.61 17.44
CA ALA A 82 2.16 0.78 17.07
C ALA A 82 1.45 1.68 18.10
N THR A 83 2.12 2.73 18.56
CA THR A 83 1.49 3.73 19.44
C THR A 83 0.60 4.65 18.61
N ARG A 84 -0.44 5.22 19.22
CA ARG A 84 -1.32 6.19 18.53
C ARG A 84 -0.54 7.35 17.93
N ASN A 85 0.45 7.87 18.65
CA ASN A 85 1.27 8.99 18.19
C ASN A 85 2.10 8.60 16.97
N ALA A 86 2.81 7.46 17.04
CA ALA A 86 3.58 6.96 15.90
C ALA A 86 2.67 6.71 14.68
N THR A 87 1.45 6.21 14.88
CA THR A 87 0.48 6.03 13.80
C THR A 87 0.08 7.35 13.15
N LEU A 88 -0.22 8.39 13.93
CA LEU A 88 -0.65 9.70 13.42
C LEU A 88 0.48 10.47 12.75
N GLU A 89 1.72 10.31 13.21
CA GLU A 89 2.90 10.93 12.58
C GLU A 89 3.22 10.27 11.22
N ASN A 90 3.01 8.97 11.11
CA ASN A 90 3.36 8.22 9.91
C ASN A 90 2.23 8.14 8.88
N LEU A 91 0.98 8.29 9.31
CA LEU A 91 -0.18 8.31 8.44
C LEU A 91 -0.49 9.74 8.00
N GLN A 92 -0.68 9.93 6.70
CA GLN A 92 -1.05 11.24 6.17
C GLN A 92 -2.47 11.61 6.60
N LEU A 93 -2.62 12.82 7.11
CA LEU A 93 -3.92 13.40 7.43
C LEU A 93 -4.49 14.00 6.14
N PHE A 94 -5.69 13.56 5.76
CA PHE A 94 -6.40 13.97 4.54
C PHE A 94 -6.95 15.41 4.59
N GLY A 95 -6.14 16.41 4.90
CA GLY A 95 -6.50 17.83 4.79
C GLY A 95 -5.26 18.74 4.65
N SER A 96 -4.12 18.11 4.43
CA SER A 96 -2.82 18.74 4.21
C SER A 96 -2.69 19.17 2.76
N ALA A 97 -2.08 20.34 2.54
CA ALA A 97 -1.73 20.79 1.21
C ALA A 97 -0.76 19.82 0.52
N ALA A 98 -0.75 19.78 -0.82
CA ALA A 98 0.07 18.85 -1.59
C ALA A 98 1.57 18.87 -1.21
N TRP A 99 2.12 20.06 -0.91
CA TRP A 99 3.52 20.19 -0.51
C TRP A 99 3.83 19.50 0.83
N GLU A 100 2.90 19.48 1.78
CA GLU A 100 3.04 18.77 3.06
C GLU A 100 3.01 17.26 2.83
N LEU A 101 2.13 16.80 1.93
CA LEU A 101 2.05 15.39 1.54
C LEU A 101 3.35 14.93 0.87
N ILE A 102 3.89 15.74 -0.04
CA ILE A 102 5.19 15.48 -0.70
C ILE A 102 6.30 15.42 0.35
N ALA A 103 6.37 16.38 1.26
CA ALA A 103 7.39 16.39 2.32
C ALA A 103 7.27 15.14 3.23
N SER A 104 6.05 14.75 3.57
CA SER A 104 5.79 13.58 4.42
C SER A 104 6.23 12.27 3.75
N VAL A 105 5.98 12.09 2.45
CA VAL A 105 6.44 10.87 1.74
C VAL A 105 7.94 10.89 1.47
N ALA A 106 8.54 12.08 1.30
CA ALA A 106 9.98 12.23 1.09
C ALA A 106 10.79 11.71 2.28
N THR A 107 10.28 11.85 3.51
CA THR A 107 10.91 11.25 4.71
C THR A 107 10.98 9.71 4.66
N LYS A 108 10.16 9.09 3.81
CA LYS A 108 10.10 7.64 3.58
C LYS A 108 10.82 7.23 2.28
N GLY A 109 11.55 8.15 1.64
CA GLY A 109 12.26 7.88 0.39
C GLY A 109 11.35 7.72 -0.84
N LEU A 110 10.10 8.19 -0.75
CA LEU A 110 9.14 8.21 -1.86
C LEU A 110 9.08 9.63 -2.45
N ASP A 111 8.87 9.72 -3.76
CA ASP A 111 8.79 11.01 -4.46
C ASP A 111 7.33 11.45 -4.73
N ALA A 112 7.17 12.60 -5.39
CA ALA A 112 5.85 13.12 -5.76
C ALA A 112 5.10 12.24 -6.77
N THR A 113 5.82 11.47 -7.58
CA THR A 113 5.23 10.48 -8.50
C THR A 113 4.68 9.30 -7.72
N ASP A 114 5.44 8.79 -6.75
CA ASP A 114 5.01 7.70 -5.87
C ASP A 114 3.77 8.12 -5.07
N LEU A 115 3.77 9.35 -4.54
CA LEU A 115 2.62 9.93 -3.84
C LEU A 115 1.36 9.90 -4.72
N VAL A 116 1.43 10.46 -5.93
CA VAL A 116 0.27 10.55 -6.83
C VAL A 116 -0.18 9.15 -7.27
N ALA A 117 0.75 8.22 -7.50
CA ALA A 117 0.43 6.85 -7.86
C ALA A 117 -0.29 6.12 -6.72
N ILE A 118 0.24 6.19 -5.50
CA ILE A 118 -0.34 5.58 -4.29
C ILE A 118 -1.71 6.19 -3.98
N PHE A 119 -1.88 7.51 -4.12
CA PHE A 119 -3.19 8.16 -3.93
C PHE A 119 -4.21 7.75 -5.00
N GLY A 120 -3.75 7.39 -6.20
CA GLY A 120 -4.60 6.83 -7.24
C GLY A 120 -5.17 5.46 -6.90
N ASP A 121 -4.60 4.73 -5.93
CA ASP A 121 -5.17 3.46 -5.42
C ASP A 121 -6.55 3.66 -4.77
N HIS A 122 -6.86 4.89 -4.32
CA HIS A 122 -8.20 5.27 -3.87
C HIS A 122 -9.23 5.36 -5.00
N THR A 123 -8.87 4.98 -6.23
CA THR A 123 -9.86 4.70 -7.30
C THR A 123 -10.80 3.54 -6.93
N ILE A 124 -10.49 2.76 -5.89
CA ILE A 124 -11.26 1.60 -5.43
C ILE A 124 -11.51 1.74 -3.93
N GLY A 125 -12.73 1.41 -3.50
CA GLY A 125 -13.09 1.36 -2.08
C GLY A 125 -14.06 2.45 -1.66
N HIS A 126 -14.09 2.72 -0.36
CA HIS A 126 -14.97 3.71 0.25
C HIS A 126 -14.15 4.70 1.07
N GLY A 127 -14.38 5.99 0.84
CA GLY A 127 -13.76 7.08 1.59
C GLY A 127 -14.81 7.90 2.32
N ASN A 128 -14.41 8.53 3.43
CA ASN A 128 -15.21 9.59 4.04
C ASN A 128 -15.11 10.85 3.17
N CYS A 129 -16.14 11.71 3.19
CA CYS A 129 -16.19 12.90 2.34
C CYS A 129 -14.93 13.78 2.40
N TRP A 130 -14.27 13.87 3.56
CA TRP A 130 -13.07 14.68 3.74
C TRP A 130 -11.84 14.16 2.97
N SER A 131 -11.78 12.85 2.67
CA SER A 131 -10.66 12.23 1.98
C SER A 131 -10.53 12.69 0.52
N PHE A 132 -11.62 13.15 -0.10
CA PHE A 132 -11.62 13.65 -1.47
C PHE A 132 -10.99 15.05 -1.61
N THR A 133 -10.89 15.83 -0.53
CA THR A 133 -10.25 17.14 -0.57
C THR A 133 -8.75 17.01 -0.88
N ALA A 134 -8.09 16.03 -0.27
CA ALA A 134 -6.68 15.75 -0.53
C ALA A 134 -6.41 15.34 -2.00
N HIS A 135 -7.36 14.66 -2.65
CA HIS A 135 -7.25 14.34 -4.08
C HIS A 135 -7.29 15.59 -4.95
N GLN A 136 -8.18 16.53 -4.61
CA GLN A 136 -8.29 17.80 -5.32
C GLN A 136 -7.00 18.62 -5.17
N ASP A 137 -6.38 18.62 -3.99
CA ASP A 137 -5.14 19.35 -3.74
C ASP A 137 -3.96 18.84 -4.59
N LEU A 138 -3.87 17.52 -4.83
CA LEU A 138 -2.86 16.96 -5.74
C LEU A 138 -3.10 17.39 -7.20
N TYR A 139 -4.34 17.64 -7.60
CA TYR A 139 -4.64 18.12 -8.96
C TYR A 139 -4.44 19.64 -9.11
N THR A 140 -4.66 20.43 -8.06
CA THR A 140 -4.49 21.90 -8.12
C THR A 140 -3.04 22.32 -7.95
N ASP A 141 -2.23 21.54 -7.23
CA ASP A 141 -0.81 21.81 -7.02
C ASP A 141 0.00 21.75 -8.33
N ARG A 142 0.88 22.74 -8.52
CA ARG A 142 1.64 22.89 -9.77
C ARG A 142 2.65 21.77 -10.01
N THR A 143 3.14 21.15 -8.94
CA THR A 143 4.16 20.09 -8.97
C THR A 143 3.53 18.76 -9.34
N THR A 144 2.39 18.43 -8.74
CA THR A 144 1.73 17.13 -8.95
C THR A 144 0.73 17.11 -10.08
N ARG A 145 0.14 18.26 -10.48
CA ARG A 145 -0.84 18.34 -11.57
C ARG A 145 -0.38 17.70 -12.89
N PRO A 146 0.87 17.89 -13.37
CA PRO A 146 1.33 17.23 -14.58
C PRO A 146 1.34 15.70 -14.44
N ILE A 147 1.68 15.18 -13.26
CA ILE A 147 1.70 13.75 -12.94
C ILE A 147 0.27 13.20 -12.96
N VAL A 148 -0.66 13.86 -12.25
CA VAL A 148 -2.08 13.49 -12.25
C VAL A 148 -2.65 13.47 -13.67
N THR A 149 -2.33 14.49 -14.46
CA THR A 149 -2.78 14.58 -15.87
C THR A 149 -2.18 13.46 -16.71
N SER A 150 -0.91 13.08 -16.49
CA SER A 150 -0.26 11.99 -17.21
C SER A 150 -0.91 10.63 -16.92
N PHE A 151 -1.27 10.37 -15.65
CA PHE A 151 -1.92 9.14 -15.24
C PHE A 151 -3.37 9.07 -15.74
N ALA A 152 -4.09 10.18 -15.72
CA ALA A 152 -5.44 10.27 -16.28
C ALA A 152 -5.49 9.96 -17.79
N ASN A 153 -4.45 10.38 -18.53
CA ASN A 153 -4.37 10.15 -19.99
C ASN A 153 -3.72 8.81 -20.35
N ASN A 154 -2.97 8.19 -19.45
CA ASN A 154 -2.26 6.94 -19.70
C ASN A 154 -2.42 5.97 -18.52
N GLN A 155 -3.44 5.12 -18.63
CA GLN A 155 -3.77 4.13 -17.61
C GLN A 155 -2.65 3.08 -17.42
N SER A 156 -1.91 2.74 -18.48
CA SER A 156 -0.80 1.78 -18.37
C SER A 156 0.36 2.36 -17.55
N LEU A 157 0.70 3.62 -17.79
CA LEU A 157 1.70 4.36 -17.01
C LEU A 157 1.29 4.47 -15.54
N PHE A 158 0.02 4.78 -15.27
CA PHE A 158 -0.50 4.82 -13.91
C PHE A 158 -0.27 3.50 -13.17
N TYR A 159 -0.69 2.39 -13.74
CA TYR A 159 -0.57 1.09 -13.08
C TYR A 159 0.88 0.60 -12.96
N GLU A 160 1.75 0.98 -13.89
CA GLU A 160 3.18 0.72 -13.79
C GLU A 160 3.80 1.45 -12.60
N ARG A 161 3.49 2.75 -12.47
CA ARG A 161 3.96 3.55 -11.35
C ARG A 161 3.34 3.13 -10.03
N LEU A 162 2.06 2.74 -10.01
CA LEU A 162 1.43 2.18 -8.83
C LEU A 162 2.18 0.93 -8.37
N ALA A 163 2.40 -0.06 -9.26
CA ALA A 163 3.11 -1.28 -8.91
C ALA A 163 4.51 -1.03 -8.31
N PHE A 164 5.28 -0.11 -8.92
CA PHE A 164 6.59 0.28 -8.42
C PHE A 164 6.50 0.93 -7.02
N SER A 165 5.60 1.90 -6.86
CA SER A 165 5.39 2.62 -5.60
C SER A 165 4.99 1.65 -4.47
N MET A 166 4.14 0.67 -4.79
CA MET A 166 3.70 -0.37 -3.85
C MET A 166 4.86 -1.27 -3.40
N ILE A 167 5.80 -1.62 -4.28
CA ILE A 167 7.02 -2.34 -3.89
C ILE A 167 7.87 -1.48 -2.94
N THR A 168 8.16 -0.25 -3.33
CA THR A 168 8.98 0.66 -2.53
C THR A 168 8.37 0.86 -1.14
N MET A 169 7.05 1.09 -1.08
CA MET A 169 6.31 1.22 0.16
C MET A 169 6.37 -0.07 1.01
N SER A 170 6.33 -1.24 0.39
CA SER A 170 6.43 -2.53 1.08
C SER A 170 7.81 -2.79 1.70
N MET A 171 8.84 -2.03 1.32
CA MET A 171 10.22 -2.16 1.80
C MET A 171 10.58 -1.16 2.90
N LEU A 172 9.63 -0.34 3.34
CA LEU A 172 9.85 0.66 4.38
C LEU A 172 10.02 0.03 5.76
N ASN A 173 11.16 0.30 6.41
CA ASN A 173 11.49 -0.12 7.78
C ASN A 173 11.20 -1.61 8.04
N VAL A 174 11.53 -2.47 7.08
CA VAL A 174 11.32 -3.92 7.20
C VAL A 174 12.20 -4.51 8.30
N LEU A 175 11.61 -5.38 9.12
CA LEU A 175 12.37 -6.22 10.04
C LEU A 175 12.75 -7.50 9.31
N THR A 176 13.96 -7.95 9.52
CA THR A 176 14.47 -9.23 9.01
C THR A 176 14.74 -10.17 10.18
N TRP A 177 14.95 -11.46 9.89
CA TRP A 177 15.10 -12.59 10.83
C TRP A 177 15.35 -12.24 12.31
N THR A 178 16.51 -11.65 12.65
CA THR A 178 16.92 -11.43 14.05
C THR A 178 16.27 -10.22 14.72
N GLN A 179 15.48 -9.43 13.98
CA GLN A 179 14.90 -8.16 14.40
C GLN A 179 13.41 -8.27 14.74
N GLY A 180 12.78 -9.41 14.46
CA GLY A 180 11.36 -9.65 14.69
C GLY A 180 11.05 -11.12 14.91
N GLU A 181 9.80 -11.50 14.70
CA GLU A 181 9.32 -12.88 14.84
C GLU A 181 8.48 -13.31 13.63
N ILE A 182 8.20 -14.60 13.51
CA ILE A 182 7.13 -15.10 12.64
C ILE A 182 5.97 -15.44 13.55
N ARG A 183 4.84 -14.73 13.46
CA ARG A 183 3.70 -15.00 14.37
C ARG A 183 2.89 -16.21 13.92
N ALA A 184 2.27 -16.87 14.91
CA ALA A 184 1.32 -17.97 14.70
C ALA A 184 -0.13 -17.47 14.65
N ASN A 185 -0.31 -16.18 14.93
CA ASN A 185 -1.59 -15.49 14.88
C ASN A 185 -1.33 -14.01 14.62
N CYS A 186 -1.88 -13.52 13.52
CA CYS A 186 -2.02 -12.10 13.21
C CYS A 186 -3.25 -11.50 13.94
#